data_AF-A0A6M3ZQL5-F1
#
_entry.id   AF-A0A6M3ZQL5-F1
#
_cell.length_a   1.000
_cell.length_b   1.000
_cell.length_c   1.000
_cell.angle_alpha   90.00
_cell.angle_beta   90.00
_cell.angle_gamma   90.00
#
_symmetry.space_group_name_H-M   'P 1'
#
loop_
_entity.id
_entity.type
_entity.pdbx_description
1 polymer ?
#
loop_
_entity_poly.entity_id
_entity_poly.type
_entity_poly.pdbx_seq_one_letter_code
_entity_poly.pdbx_strand_id
1 'polypeptide(L)'
;MKFSEFVVLGRQGMMMDPLGLQSPYTALQDKLFKQFTVLSNYPTYHGVLALIYSLLAERGITPKHKDFSLQFRRAEILWGMLHTMKTASSSVLNIKKYTALMLHRDSLSLNDIKKTDRIYSRLGYGTLGHYSSPSVTWGILGKSGQHLTASGRDLAAAFSERKGKSLSKALVSWLNGDSWSVARFEEFAMLFEIGAAPDRAEAGVWRKLIDDYCEQTPQVRCLWDKPLTEQEERMWWSDSTRQAACFEQWRSRYAPLKIELTQIELFQQLAALVQHIFEREYLACAEKGNRSLPFAELEADLAADLCETARAYTQTPHFIDSKGLFLSLAGKYDYQEVAQKIIDHHVSHQKSKGSVPFIEDGEIRVRDRFAVGSYGERCKALESAASPKARVALIAFQHPRDWHFKRAADYHRYAQFA
;
A
#
# COMPACT_ATOMS: atom_id res chain seq x y z
N MET A 1 -5.90 -14.90 -0.22
CA MET A 1 -5.43 -14.11 -1.38
C MET A 1 -3.91 -14.28 -1.46
N LYS A 2 -3.35 -14.83 -2.54
CA LYS A 2 -1.88 -15.01 -2.69
C LYS A 2 -1.34 -13.85 -3.52
N PHE A 3 -0.74 -12.86 -2.85
CA PHE A 3 -0.18 -11.67 -3.49
C PHE A 3 1.12 -11.99 -4.24
N SER A 4 1.45 -11.11 -5.19
CA SER A 4 2.48 -11.24 -6.22
C SER A 4 3.92 -11.27 -5.70
N GLU A 5 4.86 -11.28 -6.64
CA GLU A 5 6.20 -11.85 -6.48
C GLU A 5 7.24 -10.91 -5.84
N PHE A 6 6.92 -9.63 -5.71
CA PHE A 6 7.61 -8.61 -4.92
C PHE A 6 6.56 -7.69 -4.32
N VAL A 7 6.44 -7.64 -3.01
CA VAL A 7 5.58 -6.67 -2.34
C VAL A 7 6.37 -6.11 -1.17
N VAL A 8 6.71 -4.82 -1.17
CA VAL A 8 7.30 -4.17 0.01
C VAL A 8 6.20 -3.43 0.72
N LEU A 9 5.77 -3.97 1.84
CA LEU A 9 4.69 -3.38 2.61
C LEU A 9 5.26 -2.49 3.68
N GLY A 10 4.86 -1.23 3.66
CA GLY A 10 5.15 -0.26 4.72
C GLY A 10 4.56 -0.64 6.09
N ARG A 11 3.65 -1.62 6.15
CA ARG A 11 3.19 -2.39 7.34
C ARG A 11 2.07 -3.34 6.88
N GLN A 12 2.25 -4.65 6.99
CA GLN A 12 1.12 -5.58 7.17
C GLN A 12 1.38 -6.40 8.43
N GLY A 13 0.66 -6.06 9.49
CA GLY A 13 -0.01 -7.13 10.22
C GLY A 13 -1.19 -7.54 9.34
N MET A 14 -1.24 -8.80 8.93
CA MET A 14 -2.29 -9.40 8.10
C MET A 14 -3.70 -8.91 8.48
N MET A 15 -4.26 -7.96 7.73
CA MET A 15 -5.68 -7.62 7.84
C MET A 15 -6.40 -8.21 6.64
N MET A 16 -7.22 -9.23 6.89
CA MET A 16 -8.37 -9.44 6.02
C MET A 16 -9.18 -8.13 6.01
N ASP A 17 -9.73 -7.74 4.86
CA ASP A 17 -10.65 -6.61 4.74
C ASP A 17 -12.09 -7.16 4.84
N PRO A 18 -12.63 -7.37 6.06
CA PRO A 18 -13.95 -7.97 6.24
C PRO A 18 -15.06 -7.10 5.67
N LEU A 19 -14.82 -5.78 5.54
CA LEU A 19 -15.82 -4.75 5.26
C LEU A 19 -15.63 -4.05 3.90
N GLY A 20 -14.62 -4.42 3.12
CA GLY A 20 -14.38 -3.87 1.79
C GLY A 20 -13.85 -2.43 1.79
N LEU A 21 -13.26 -1.99 2.89
CA LEU A 21 -12.80 -0.62 3.10
C LEU A 21 -11.51 -0.30 2.32
N GLN A 22 -10.78 -1.32 1.84
CA GLN A 22 -9.52 -1.13 1.14
C GLN A 22 -9.70 -0.39 -0.19
N SER A 23 -10.75 -0.70 -0.96
CA SER A 23 -10.97 -0.06 -2.26
C SER A 23 -11.29 1.44 -2.14
N PRO A 24 -12.24 1.87 -1.28
CA PRO A 24 -12.48 3.29 -1.03
C PRO A 24 -11.26 4.03 -0.48
N TYR A 25 -10.52 3.39 0.43
CA TYR A 25 -9.28 3.92 0.96
C TYR A 25 -8.25 4.20 -0.14
N THR A 26 -7.98 3.23 -1.02
CA THR A 26 -7.04 3.40 -2.14
C THR A 26 -7.50 4.51 -3.09
N ALA A 27 -8.79 4.61 -3.39
CA ALA A 27 -9.32 5.65 -4.25
C ALA A 27 -9.12 7.06 -3.68
N LEU A 28 -9.27 7.24 -2.36
CA LEU A 28 -9.01 8.51 -1.69
C LEU A 28 -7.51 8.85 -1.63
N GLN A 29 -6.66 7.85 -1.38
CA GLN A 29 -5.21 8.04 -1.42
C GLN A 29 -4.72 8.52 -2.80
N ASP A 30 -5.28 7.96 -3.88
CA ASP A 30 -4.92 8.32 -5.25
C ASP A 30 -5.29 9.77 -5.61
N LYS A 31 -6.20 10.41 -4.84
CA LYS A 31 -6.51 11.85 -5.00
C LYS A 31 -5.40 12.76 -4.46
N LEU A 32 -4.63 12.33 -3.47
CA LEU A 32 -3.53 13.14 -2.90
C LEU A 32 -2.26 13.04 -3.73
N PHE A 33 -1.78 11.83 -3.97
CA PHE A 33 -0.58 11.60 -4.76
C PHE A 33 -0.62 10.15 -5.27
N LYS A 34 -0.67 9.98 -6.60
CA LYS A 34 -0.89 8.66 -7.18
C LYS A 34 0.19 7.68 -6.74
N GLN A 35 -0.25 6.45 -6.47
CA GLN A 35 0.65 5.35 -6.15
C GLN A 35 1.65 5.13 -7.29
N PHE A 36 2.95 5.08 -6.98
CA PHE A 36 3.92 4.49 -7.91
C PHE A 36 3.58 3.03 -8.15
N THR A 37 3.06 2.30 -7.16
CA THR A 37 2.68 0.89 -7.33
C THR A 37 1.72 0.46 -6.23
N VAL A 38 0.88 -0.56 -6.50
CA VAL A 38 -0.02 -1.16 -5.50
C VAL A 38 0.72 -1.97 -4.42
N LEU A 39 2.04 -2.14 -4.57
CA LEU A 39 2.83 -3.18 -3.89
C LEU A 39 4.13 -2.69 -3.26
N SER A 40 4.55 -1.47 -3.57
CA SER A 40 5.79 -0.84 -3.11
C SER A 40 5.68 0.67 -3.31
N ASN A 41 6.12 1.43 -2.31
CA ASN A 41 6.29 2.86 -2.47
C ASN A 41 7.61 3.22 -3.14
N TYR A 42 8.59 2.33 -3.28
CA TYR A 42 9.94 2.69 -3.68
C TYR A 42 10.07 3.00 -5.19
N PRO A 43 10.57 4.20 -5.58
CA PRO A 43 10.78 4.57 -6.98
C PRO A 43 11.73 3.63 -7.73
N THR A 44 12.74 3.09 -7.05
CA THR A 44 13.76 2.15 -7.58
C THR A 44 13.17 1.05 -8.47
N TYR A 45 11.96 0.58 -8.14
CA TYR A 45 11.29 -0.44 -8.92
C TYR A 45 11.06 -0.01 -10.38
N HIS A 46 10.62 1.22 -10.62
CA HIS A 46 10.39 1.69 -11.98
C HIS A 46 11.70 1.81 -12.76
N GLY A 47 12.81 2.11 -12.07
CA GLY A 47 14.15 2.08 -12.63
C GLY A 47 14.52 0.70 -13.17
N VAL A 48 14.38 -0.35 -12.35
CA VAL A 48 14.66 -1.72 -12.80
C VAL A 48 13.69 -2.19 -13.88
N LEU A 49 12.40 -1.82 -13.79
CA LEU A 49 11.42 -2.16 -14.82
C LEU A 49 11.82 -1.51 -16.15
N ALA A 50 12.13 -0.22 -16.15
CA ALA A 50 12.53 0.51 -17.34
C ALA A 50 13.82 -0.09 -17.95
N LEU A 51 14.79 -0.43 -17.10
CA LEU A 51 16.03 -1.09 -17.54
C LEU A 51 15.77 -2.44 -18.21
N ILE A 52 14.94 -3.31 -17.61
CA ILE A 52 14.60 -4.62 -18.20
C ILE A 52 13.85 -4.43 -19.52
N TYR A 53 12.92 -3.47 -19.60
CA TYR A 53 12.22 -3.14 -20.85
C TYR A 53 13.19 -2.71 -21.95
N SER A 54 14.15 -1.83 -21.65
CA SER A 54 15.16 -1.38 -22.60
C SER A 54 16.00 -2.55 -23.10
N LEU A 55 16.52 -3.36 -22.18
CA LEU A 55 17.38 -4.50 -22.49
C LEU A 55 16.66 -5.56 -23.35
N LEU A 56 15.39 -5.85 -23.06
CA LEU A 56 14.61 -6.79 -23.87
C LEU A 56 14.27 -6.22 -25.25
N ALA A 57 13.97 -4.92 -25.33
CA ALA A 57 13.73 -4.25 -26.60
C ALA A 57 14.96 -4.25 -27.51
N GLU A 58 16.17 -4.01 -26.97
CA GLU A 58 17.45 -4.13 -27.69
C GLU A 58 17.68 -5.54 -28.25
N ARG A 59 17.12 -6.57 -27.60
CA ARG A 59 17.15 -7.97 -28.06
C ARG A 59 16.00 -8.33 -29.00
N GLY A 60 15.17 -7.37 -29.42
CA GLY A 60 13.99 -7.60 -30.26
C GLY A 60 12.81 -8.26 -29.54
N ILE A 61 12.84 -8.37 -28.21
CA ILE A 61 11.82 -9.02 -27.39
C ILE A 61 10.90 -7.94 -26.83
N THR A 62 9.80 -7.66 -27.55
CA THR A 62 8.79 -6.67 -27.14
C THR A 62 7.66 -7.33 -26.33
N PRO A 63 6.79 -6.58 -25.62
CA PRO A 63 5.65 -7.14 -24.89
C PRO A 63 4.68 -8.00 -25.71
N LYS A 64 4.67 -7.85 -27.04
CA LYS A 64 3.88 -8.70 -27.96
C LYS A 64 4.55 -10.04 -28.27
N HIS A 65 5.84 -10.18 -27.97
CA HIS A 65 6.60 -11.41 -28.16
C HIS A 65 6.15 -12.45 -27.13
N LYS A 66 5.92 -13.70 -27.57
CA LYS A 66 5.42 -14.80 -26.72
C LYS A 66 6.28 -15.06 -25.47
N ASP A 67 7.59 -14.85 -25.58
CA ASP A 67 8.55 -15.11 -24.51
C ASP A 67 8.82 -13.89 -23.61
N PHE A 68 8.18 -12.74 -23.86
CA PHE A 68 8.49 -11.50 -23.14
C PHE A 68 8.36 -11.65 -21.63
N SER A 69 7.21 -12.15 -21.14
CA SER A 69 6.99 -12.33 -19.70
C SER A 69 7.98 -13.29 -19.06
N LEU A 70 8.42 -14.32 -19.79
CA LEU A 70 9.44 -15.25 -19.32
C LEU A 70 10.81 -14.58 -19.23
N GLN A 71 11.23 -13.85 -20.26
CA GLN A 71 12.54 -13.18 -20.27
C GLN A 71 12.59 -12.04 -19.26
N PHE A 72 11.47 -11.32 -19.09
CA PHE A 72 11.30 -10.34 -18.02
C PHE A 72 11.48 -11.00 -16.66
N ARG A 73 10.77 -12.11 -16.39
CA ARG A 73 10.91 -12.88 -15.14
C ARG A 73 12.35 -13.31 -14.91
N ARG A 74 13.04 -13.82 -15.94
CA ARG A 74 14.44 -14.25 -15.83
C ARG A 74 15.37 -13.11 -15.40
N ALA A 75 15.19 -11.91 -15.96
CA ALA A 75 15.93 -10.72 -15.56
C ALA A 75 15.58 -10.28 -14.12
N GLU A 76 14.29 -10.28 -13.80
CA GLU A 76 13.77 -9.94 -12.47
C GLU A 76 14.27 -10.88 -11.37
N ILE A 77 14.56 -12.15 -11.67
CA ILE A 77 15.12 -13.08 -10.69
C ILE A 77 16.44 -12.56 -10.14
N LEU A 78 17.34 -12.02 -10.98
CA LEU A 78 18.60 -11.44 -10.52
C LEU A 78 18.34 -10.33 -9.49
N TRP A 79 17.45 -9.40 -9.84
CA TRP A 79 17.06 -8.32 -8.94
C TRP A 79 16.43 -8.86 -7.65
N GLY A 80 15.67 -9.94 -7.73
CA GLY A 80 15.14 -10.66 -6.59
C GLY A 80 16.17 -11.18 -5.63
N MET A 81 17.24 -11.77 -6.17
CA MET A 81 18.33 -12.29 -5.36
C MET A 81 19.01 -11.18 -4.56
N LEU A 82 19.12 -9.96 -5.10
CA LEU A 82 19.72 -8.82 -4.40
C LEU A 82 19.04 -8.53 -3.05
N HIS A 83 17.73 -8.74 -2.96
CA HIS A 83 16.96 -8.51 -1.73
C HIS A 83 17.07 -9.63 -0.69
N THR A 84 17.71 -10.75 -1.05
CA THR A 84 17.98 -11.86 -0.12
C THR A 84 19.32 -11.73 0.58
N MET A 85 20.16 -10.78 0.13
CA MET A 85 21.51 -10.60 0.62
C MET A 85 21.52 -9.91 1.99
N LYS A 86 22.54 -10.19 2.80
CA LYS A 86 22.69 -9.59 4.13
C LYS A 86 22.90 -8.07 4.08
N THR A 87 23.43 -7.57 2.97
CA THR A 87 23.67 -6.15 2.73
C THR A 87 22.42 -5.39 2.27
N ALA A 88 21.31 -6.08 1.97
CA ALA A 88 20.06 -5.43 1.63
C ALA A 88 19.43 -4.77 2.87
N SER A 89 19.04 -3.50 2.74
CA SER A 89 18.46 -2.74 3.85
C SER A 89 16.93 -2.89 3.93
N SER A 90 16.30 -3.36 2.84
CA SER A 90 14.85 -3.48 2.72
C SER A 90 14.34 -4.89 2.93
N SER A 91 13.11 -4.99 3.46
CA SER A 91 12.38 -6.26 3.50
C SER A 91 11.33 -6.33 2.39
N VAL A 92 11.32 -7.42 1.64
CA VAL A 92 10.33 -7.69 0.59
C VAL A 92 9.48 -8.89 1.00
N LEU A 93 8.17 -8.82 0.84
CA LEU A 93 7.29 -9.98 0.95
C LEU A 93 7.64 -11.03 -0.10
N ASN A 94 7.28 -12.27 0.22
CA ASN A 94 7.52 -13.42 -0.64
C ASN A 94 8.99 -13.60 -1.01
N ILE A 95 9.92 -12.96 -0.30
CA ILE A 95 11.36 -13.09 -0.52
C ILE A 95 11.87 -14.52 -0.28
N LYS A 96 11.17 -15.28 0.58
CA LYS A 96 11.54 -16.67 0.96
C LYS A 96 11.78 -17.60 -0.23
N LYS A 97 11.07 -17.43 -1.35
CA LYS A 97 11.30 -18.23 -2.56
C LYS A 97 12.63 -17.91 -3.24
N TYR A 98 13.08 -16.65 -3.21
CA TYR A 98 14.41 -16.26 -3.68
C TYR A 98 15.47 -16.76 -2.70
N THR A 99 15.24 -16.62 -1.38
CA THR A 99 16.16 -17.13 -0.35
C THR A 99 16.39 -18.63 -0.50
N ALA A 100 15.35 -19.40 -0.84
CA ALA A 100 15.47 -20.84 -1.07
C ALA A 100 16.40 -21.21 -2.23
N LEU A 101 16.59 -20.34 -3.23
CA LEU A 101 17.49 -20.60 -4.37
C LEU A 101 18.96 -20.54 -3.98
N MET A 102 19.31 -19.79 -2.94
CA MET A 102 20.69 -19.65 -2.44
C MET A 102 20.99 -20.51 -1.22
N LEU A 103 20.01 -21.27 -0.73
CA LEU A 103 20.19 -22.09 0.45
C LEU A 103 21.30 -23.12 0.20
N HIS A 104 22.35 -23.09 1.01
CA HIS A 104 23.54 -23.95 0.89
C HIS A 104 24.32 -23.81 -0.42
N ARG A 105 24.33 -22.61 -1.03
CA ARG A 105 25.10 -22.33 -2.24
C ARG A 105 26.00 -21.10 -2.08
N ASP A 106 27.22 -21.19 -2.60
CA ASP A 106 28.15 -20.06 -2.66
C ASP A 106 28.04 -19.26 -3.98
N SER A 107 27.36 -19.85 -4.98
CA SER A 107 27.06 -19.20 -6.25
C SER A 107 25.76 -19.72 -6.86
N LEU A 108 25.20 -18.95 -7.79
CA LEU A 108 24.00 -19.28 -8.53
C LEU A 108 24.10 -18.74 -9.96
N SER A 109 23.74 -19.58 -10.93
CA SER A 109 23.45 -19.16 -12.30
C SER A 109 21.96 -19.30 -12.60
N LEU A 110 21.49 -18.60 -13.63
CA LEU A 110 20.13 -18.72 -14.11
C LEU A 110 19.80 -20.15 -14.59
N ASN A 111 20.81 -20.89 -15.07
CA ASN A 111 20.67 -22.26 -15.57
C ASN A 111 20.45 -23.27 -14.45
N ASP A 112 20.82 -22.95 -13.21
CA ASP A 112 20.59 -23.79 -12.04
C ASP A 112 19.13 -23.79 -11.57
N ILE A 113 18.32 -22.84 -12.07
CA ILE A 113 16.92 -22.67 -11.71
C ILE A 113 16.06 -23.44 -12.70
N LYS A 114 15.50 -24.56 -12.24
CA LYS A 114 14.62 -25.41 -13.06
C LYS A 114 13.40 -24.63 -13.55
N LYS A 115 13.00 -24.84 -14.81
CA LYS A 115 11.78 -24.21 -15.38
C LYS A 115 10.50 -24.57 -14.63
N THR A 116 10.48 -25.68 -13.90
CA THR A 116 9.37 -26.13 -13.07
C THR A 116 9.35 -25.49 -11.68
N ASP A 117 10.35 -24.66 -11.35
CA ASP A 117 10.38 -23.94 -10.08
C ASP A 117 9.19 -22.97 -9.97
N ARG A 118 8.67 -22.81 -8.75
CA ARG A 118 7.53 -21.93 -8.46
C ARG A 118 7.79 -20.48 -8.84
N ILE A 119 9.05 -20.05 -8.92
CA ILE A 119 9.45 -18.72 -9.38
C ILE A 119 9.03 -18.41 -10.84
N TYR A 120 8.76 -19.44 -11.64
CA TYR A 120 8.24 -19.30 -13.00
C TYR A 120 6.72 -19.51 -13.09
N SER A 121 6.04 -19.75 -11.97
CA SER A 121 4.59 -19.89 -11.97
C SER A 121 3.90 -18.54 -12.18
N ARG A 122 2.83 -18.51 -12.98
CA ARG A 122 2.00 -17.31 -13.22
C ARG A 122 2.77 -16.09 -13.75
N LEU A 123 3.49 -16.25 -14.86
CA LEU A 123 4.28 -15.19 -15.51
C LEU A 123 3.51 -13.87 -15.81
N GLY A 124 2.19 -13.95 -16.04
CA GLY A 124 1.34 -12.76 -16.23
C GLY A 124 0.84 -12.12 -14.92
N TYR A 125 0.95 -12.82 -13.79
CA TYR A 125 0.49 -12.40 -12.47
C TYR A 125 1.70 -12.10 -11.58
N GLY A 126 2.34 -10.98 -11.86
CA GLY A 126 3.55 -10.53 -11.18
C GLY A 126 3.83 -9.04 -11.39
N THR A 127 5.06 -8.67 -11.13
CA THR A 127 5.75 -7.40 -11.35
C THR A 127 5.37 -6.64 -12.64
N LEU A 128 5.11 -7.33 -13.75
CA LEU A 128 4.65 -6.67 -14.98
C LEU A 128 3.19 -6.17 -14.89
N GLY A 129 2.30 -6.99 -14.33
CA GLY A 129 0.86 -6.71 -14.25
C GLY A 129 0.53 -5.60 -13.26
N HIS A 130 1.27 -5.52 -12.15
CA HIS A 130 0.99 -4.55 -11.08
C HIS A 130 1.65 -3.18 -11.25
N TYR A 131 2.65 -3.07 -12.13
CA TYR A 131 3.49 -1.87 -12.23
C TYR A 131 3.41 -1.21 -13.60
N SER A 132 2.81 -1.87 -14.60
CA SER A 132 2.56 -1.27 -15.92
C SER A 132 1.61 -0.07 -15.83
N SER A 133 0.43 -0.22 -15.22
CA SER A 133 -0.54 0.89 -15.06
C SER A 133 0.06 2.11 -14.33
N PRO A 134 0.75 1.94 -13.19
CA PRO A 134 1.43 3.08 -12.59
C PRO A 134 2.58 3.64 -13.44
N SER A 135 3.39 2.80 -14.11
CA SER A 135 4.44 3.30 -15.01
C SER A 135 3.86 4.09 -16.20
N VAL A 136 2.64 3.77 -16.65
CA VAL A 136 1.90 4.60 -17.63
C VAL A 136 1.48 5.93 -17.00
N THR A 137 0.96 5.90 -15.78
CA THR A 137 0.56 7.11 -15.03
C THR A 137 1.72 8.09 -14.88
N TRP A 138 2.90 7.57 -14.57
CA TRP A 138 4.14 8.34 -14.41
C TRP A 138 4.84 8.66 -15.73
N GLY A 139 4.23 8.35 -16.87
CA GLY A 139 4.79 8.67 -18.18
C GLY A 139 6.08 7.92 -18.51
N ILE A 140 6.40 6.82 -17.82
CA ILE A 140 7.57 5.95 -18.07
C ILE A 140 7.26 4.98 -19.22
N LEU A 141 6.04 4.43 -19.22
CA LEU A 141 5.51 3.63 -20.31
C LEU A 141 4.48 4.42 -21.12
N GLY A 142 4.41 4.17 -22.42
CA GLY A 142 3.35 4.72 -23.27
C GLY A 142 1.98 4.18 -22.87
N LYS A 143 0.88 4.82 -23.31
CA LYS A 143 -0.50 4.52 -22.88
C LYS A 143 -0.92 3.03 -22.98
N SER A 144 -0.36 2.28 -23.92
CA SER A 144 -0.63 0.84 -24.07
C SER A 144 0.15 -0.05 -23.10
N GLY A 145 1.08 0.50 -22.32
CA GLY A 145 2.01 -0.24 -21.47
C GLY A 145 3.07 -1.04 -22.24
N GLN A 146 3.18 -0.86 -23.56
CA GLN A 146 3.97 -1.77 -24.43
C GLN A 146 5.37 -1.26 -24.78
N HIS A 147 5.70 0.00 -24.49
CA HIS A 147 6.99 0.59 -24.83
C HIS A 147 7.37 1.69 -23.84
N LEU A 148 8.67 1.95 -23.71
CA LEU A 148 9.19 3.08 -22.95
C LEU A 148 8.96 4.39 -23.70
N THR A 149 8.55 5.42 -22.97
CA THR A 149 8.57 6.80 -23.45
C THR A 149 10.00 7.35 -23.49
N ALA A 150 10.18 8.62 -23.84
CA ALA A 150 11.48 9.29 -23.69
C ALA A 150 11.94 9.28 -22.21
N SER A 151 11.09 9.73 -21.29
CA SER A 151 11.40 9.73 -19.85
C SER A 151 11.67 8.32 -19.30
N GLY A 152 10.97 7.30 -19.81
CA GLY A 152 11.26 5.92 -19.45
C GLY A 152 12.62 5.41 -19.92
N ARG A 153 13.08 5.84 -21.11
CA ARG A 153 14.44 5.55 -21.59
C ARG A 153 15.50 6.29 -20.79
N ASP A 154 15.25 7.56 -20.46
CA ASP A 154 16.15 8.35 -19.61
C ASP A 154 16.30 7.70 -18.24
N LEU A 155 15.20 7.21 -17.65
CA LEU A 155 15.23 6.49 -16.38
C LEU A 155 15.98 5.16 -16.50
N ALA A 156 15.75 4.38 -17.56
CA ALA A 156 16.47 3.14 -17.80
C ALA A 156 18.00 3.37 -17.89
N ALA A 157 18.42 4.41 -18.61
CA ALA A 157 19.82 4.78 -18.76
C ALA A 157 20.42 5.24 -17.43
N ALA A 158 19.74 6.12 -16.70
CA ALA A 158 20.21 6.62 -15.40
C ALA A 158 20.27 5.53 -14.31
N PHE A 159 19.35 4.57 -14.32
CA PHE A 159 19.34 3.43 -13.40
C PHE A 159 20.38 2.35 -13.77
N SER A 160 20.88 2.35 -15.01
CA SER A 160 21.68 1.25 -15.54
C SER A 160 23.06 1.09 -14.88
N GLU A 161 23.54 2.14 -14.21
CA GLU A 161 24.85 2.18 -13.58
C GLU A 161 24.80 2.98 -12.28
N ARG A 162 25.42 2.47 -11.22
CA ARG A 162 25.61 3.18 -9.95
C ARG A 162 27.04 2.96 -9.47
N LYS A 163 27.72 4.03 -9.06
CA LYS A 163 29.12 3.99 -8.56
C LYS A 163 30.08 3.15 -9.42
N GLY A 164 30.00 3.27 -10.74
CA GLY A 164 30.84 2.54 -11.71
C GLY A 164 30.50 1.06 -11.92
N LYS A 165 29.39 0.57 -11.34
CA LYS A 165 28.89 -0.79 -11.53
C LYS A 165 27.65 -0.76 -12.40
N SER A 166 27.68 -1.48 -13.52
CA SER A 166 26.57 -1.53 -14.47
C SER A 166 25.63 -2.71 -14.18
N LEU A 167 24.41 -2.40 -13.74
CA LEU A 167 23.33 -3.38 -13.62
C LEU A 167 22.90 -3.91 -15.00
N SER A 168 23.00 -3.08 -16.06
CA SER A 168 22.72 -3.54 -17.43
C SER A 168 23.66 -4.68 -17.84
N LYS A 169 24.98 -4.50 -17.69
CA LYS A 169 25.97 -5.56 -17.97
C LYS A 169 25.76 -6.80 -17.10
N ALA A 170 25.40 -6.59 -15.83
CA ALA A 170 25.06 -7.65 -14.90
C ALA A 170 23.85 -8.48 -15.36
N LEU A 171 22.77 -7.83 -15.80
CA LEU A 171 21.59 -8.49 -16.34
C LEU A 171 21.91 -9.26 -17.63
N VAL A 172 22.74 -8.70 -18.51
CA VAL A 172 23.20 -9.40 -19.72
C VAL A 172 23.95 -10.69 -19.36
N SER A 173 24.93 -10.60 -18.47
CA SER A 173 25.73 -11.72 -17.94
C SER A 173 24.82 -12.81 -17.32
N TRP A 174 23.89 -12.40 -16.47
CA TRP A 174 22.90 -13.29 -15.87
C TRP A 174 22.00 -14.00 -16.89
N LEU A 175 21.46 -13.26 -17.87
CA LEU A 175 20.60 -13.81 -18.92
C LEU A 175 21.34 -14.76 -19.86
N ASN A 176 22.66 -14.60 -19.99
CA ASN A 176 23.52 -15.51 -20.75
C ASN A 176 23.88 -16.78 -19.95
N GLY A 177 23.54 -16.83 -18.65
CA GLY A 177 23.73 -17.99 -17.80
C GLY A 177 25.02 -17.98 -16.98
N ASP A 178 25.69 -16.83 -16.87
CA ASP A 178 26.89 -16.72 -16.05
C ASP A 178 26.57 -16.97 -14.57
N SER A 179 27.50 -17.62 -13.86
CA SER A 179 27.38 -17.85 -12.41
C SER A 179 27.76 -16.59 -11.61
N TRP A 180 26.99 -16.33 -10.56
CA TRP A 180 27.16 -15.21 -9.64
C TRP A 180 27.47 -15.71 -8.24
N SER A 181 28.59 -15.26 -7.67
CA SER A 181 28.94 -15.55 -6.27
C SER A 181 28.09 -14.73 -5.29
N VAL A 182 27.98 -15.21 -4.04
CA VAL A 182 27.36 -14.45 -2.93
C VAL A 182 27.96 -13.05 -2.81
N ALA A 183 29.28 -12.91 -2.85
CA ALA A 183 29.96 -11.61 -2.75
C ALA A 183 29.54 -10.65 -3.86
N ARG A 184 29.35 -11.15 -5.09
CA ARG A 184 28.89 -10.33 -6.21
C ARG A 184 27.42 -9.90 -6.03
N PHE A 185 26.57 -10.79 -5.54
CA PHE A 185 25.20 -10.42 -5.19
C PHE A 185 25.16 -9.36 -4.08
N GLU A 186 25.98 -9.51 -3.03
CA GLU A 186 26.06 -8.54 -1.93
C GLU A 186 26.54 -7.16 -2.38
N GLU A 187 27.53 -7.12 -3.29
CA GLU A 187 28.02 -5.88 -3.91
C GLU A 187 26.91 -5.15 -4.68
N PHE A 188 26.17 -5.88 -5.52
CA PHE A 188 25.07 -5.29 -6.30
C PHE A 188 23.86 -4.97 -5.42
N ALA A 189 23.62 -5.72 -4.34
CA ALA A 189 22.52 -5.45 -3.42
C ALA A 189 22.67 -4.09 -2.74
N MET A 190 23.88 -3.72 -2.28
CA MET A 190 24.13 -2.39 -1.71
C MET A 190 23.81 -1.24 -2.68
N LEU A 191 23.81 -1.50 -3.98
CA LEU A 191 23.65 -0.49 -5.01
C LEU A 191 22.27 -0.50 -5.66
N PHE A 192 21.61 -1.64 -5.79
CA PHE A 192 20.42 -1.77 -6.66
C PHE A 192 19.22 -2.46 -6.00
N GLU A 193 19.30 -2.87 -4.73
CA GLU A 193 18.11 -3.30 -4.00
C GLU A 193 17.09 -2.15 -3.87
N ILE A 194 15.84 -2.48 -3.59
CA ILE A 194 14.71 -1.55 -3.67
C ILE A 194 14.85 -0.30 -2.78
N GLY A 195 15.51 -0.42 -1.63
CA GLY A 195 15.83 0.68 -0.71
C GLY A 195 17.18 1.34 -0.93
N ALA A 196 17.97 0.90 -1.93
CA ALA A 196 19.23 1.55 -2.25
C ALA A 196 19.00 2.98 -2.77
N ALA A 197 19.79 3.92 -2.24
CA ALA A 197 19.74 5.32 -2.65
C ALA A 197 20.04 5.49 -4.15
N PRO A 198 19.38 6.44 -4.83
CA PRO A 198 19.66 6.72 -6.23
C PRO A 198 20.99 7.47 -6.37
N ASP A 199 21.61 7.38 -7.55
CA ASP A 199 22.68 8.30 -7.93
C ASP A 199 22.09 9.61 -8.49
N ARG A 200 22.92 10.66 -8.58
CA ARG A 200 22.50 12.01 -8.99
C ARG A 200 21.75 12.06 -10.32
N ALA A 201 22.18 11.24 -11.29
CA ALA A 201 21.55 11.16 -12.60
C ALA A 201 20.11 10.63 -12.50
N GLU A 202 19.91 9.55 -11.73
CA GLU A 202 18.60 8.96 -11.50
C GLU A 202 17.69 9.89 -10.70
N ALA A 203 18.22 10.53 -9.65
CA ALA A 203 17.49 11.53 -8.87
C ALA A 203 17.02 12.70 -9.76
N GLY A 204 17.86 13.12 -10.73
CA GLY A 204 17.51 14.14 -11.72
C GLY A 204 16.35 13.74 -12.63
N VAL A 205 16.33 12.49 -13.11
CA VAL A 205 15.21 11.97 -13.92
C VAL A 205 13.93 11.90 -13.08
N TRP A 206 14.01 11.44 -11.83
CA TRP A 206 12.84 11.40 -10.95
C TRP A 206 12.27 12.78 -10.65
N ARG A 207 13.13 13.78 -10.43
CA ARG A 207 12.69 15.16 -10.23
C ARG A 207 11.86 15.64 -11.42
N LYS A 208 12.35 15.43 -12.64
CA LYS A 208 11.64 15.78 -13.87
C LYS A 208 10.29 15.06 -13.98
N LEU A 209 10.26 13.75 -13.73
CA LEU A 209 9.01 12.96 -13.76
C LEU A 209 7.97 13.48 -12.74
N ILE A 210 8.40 13.90 -11.56
CA ILE A 210 7.53 14.45 -10.52
C ILE A 210 7.06 15.87 -10.89
N ASP A 211 7.95 16.70 -11.42
CA ASP A 211 7.61 18.03 -11.91
C ASP A 211 6.57 17.93 -13.03
N ASP A 212 6.79 17.08 -14.04
CA ASP A 212 5.85 16.82 -15.14
C ASP A 212 4.48 16.34 -14.61
N TYR A 213 4.46 15.48 -13.58
CA TYR A 213 3.22 15.02 -12.94
C TYR A 213 2.50 16.16 -12.20
N CYS A 214 3.25 16.99 -11.48
CA CYS A 214 2.68 18.14 -10.76
C CYS A 214 2.16 19.21 -11.71
N GLU A 215 2.75 19.39 -12.90
CA GLU A 215 2.23 20.27 -13.93
C GLU A 215 0.88 19.79 -14.48
N GLN A 216 0.72 18.47 -14.66
CA GLN A 216 -0.54 17.85 -15.09
C GLN A 216 -1.60 17.82 -13.97
N THR A 217 -1.17 17.88 -12.72
CA THR A 217 -2.04 17.80 -11.53
C THR A 217 -1.68 18.91 -10.51
N PRO A 218 -1.92 20.20 -10.83
CA PRO A 218 -1.36 21.32 -10.06
C PRO A 218 -1.72 21.34 -8.57
N GLN A 219 -2.90 20.82 -8.20
CA GLN A 219 -3.35 20.77 -6.81
C GLN A 219 -2.44 19.96 -5.89
N VAL A 220 -1.71 18.96 -6.42
CA VAL A 220 -0.81 18.12 -5.61
C VAL A 220 0.58 18.71 -5.43
N ARG A 221 0.92 19.78 -6.17
CA ARG A 221 2.23 20.46 -6.12
C ARG A 221 2.60 20.88 -4.70
N CYS A 222 1.62 21.28 -3.89
CA CYS A 222 1.87 21.69 -2.51
C CYS A 222 2.44 20.57 -1.63
N LEU A 223 2.12 19.30 -1.92
CA LEU A 223 2.69 18.14 -1.23
C LEU A 223 4.16 17.91 -1.61
N TRP A 224 4.51 18.26 -2.86
CA TRP A 224 5.86 18.15 -3.39
C TRP A 224 6.76 19.29 -2.90
N ASP A 225 6.30 20.53 -2.95
CA ASP A 225 7.10 21.70 -2.56
C ASP A 225 7.33 21.77 -1.04
N LYS A 226 6.41 21.21 -0.26
CA LYS A 226 6.45 21.22 1.21
C LYS A 226 6.06 19.85 1.77
N PRO A 227 6.85 18.78 1.55
CA PRO A 227 6.53 17.46 2.08
C PRO A 227 6.59 17.44 3.60
N LEU A 228 5.91 16.46 4.20
CA LEU A 228 5.92 16.27 5.64
C LEU A 228 7.25 15.65 6.09
N THR A 229 7.82 16.17 7.15
CA THR A 229 9.06 15.64 7.74
C THR A 229 8.76 14.39 8.56
N GLU A 230 9.77 13.53 8.75
CA GLU A 230 9.63 12.36 9.62
C GLU A 230 9.27 12.73 11.07
N GLN A 231 9.75 13.89 11.54
CA GLN A 231 9.43 14.37 12.88
C GLN A 231 7.96 14.78 12.99
N GLU A 232 7.45 15.53 12.01
CA GLU A 232 6.03 15.87 11.93
C GLU A 232 5.17 14.60 11.90
N GLU A 233 5.53 13.63 11.06
CA GLU A 233 4.82 12.34 11.00
C GLU A 233 4.81 11.63 12.36
N ARG A 234 5.97 11.49 13.02
CA ARG A 234 6.06 10.86 14.34
C ARG A 234 5.22 11.57 15.40
N MET A 235 5.18 12.91 15.38
CA MET A 235 4.40 13.68 16.34
C MET A 235 2.89 13.50 16.17
N TRP A 236 2.40 13.20 14.97
CA TRP A 236 0.96 13.03 14.74
C TRP A 236 0.44 11.68 15.15
N TRP A 237 1.31 10.67 15.11
CA TRP A 237 1.00 9.31 15.53
C TRP A 237 1.20 9.09 17.03
N SER A 238 1.50 10.12 17.82
CA SER A 238 1.77 9.94 19.26
C SER A 238 0.50 9.82 20.10
N ASP A 239 -0.58 10.52 19.76
CA ASP A 239 -1.86 10.47 20.46
C ASP A 239 -3.05 10.94 19.59
N SER A 240 -4.27 10.62 20.03
CA SER A 240 -5.50 10.91 19.29
C SER A 240 -5.82 12.40 19.16
N THR A 241 -5.46 13.22 20.16
CA THR A 241 -5.74 14.66 20.15
C THR A 241 -4.87 15.34 19.10
N ARG A 242 -3.59 15.00 19.08
CA ARG A 242 -2.66 15.49 18.06
C ARG A 242 -3.10 15.03 16.68
N GLN A 243 -3.42 13.75 16.49
CA GLN A 243 -3.86 13.25 15.20
C GLN A 243 -5.07 14.03 14.66
N ALA A 244 -6.09 14.26 15.47
CA ALA A 244 -7.26 15.03 15.08
C ALA A 244 -6.92 16.49 14.74
N ALA A 245 -6.05 17.13 15.53
CA ALA A 245 -5.62 18.51 15.27
C ALA A 245 -4.81 18.67 13.96
N CYS A 246 -4.21 17.60 13.45
CA CYS A 246 -3.37 17.65 12.26
C CYS A 246 -4.15 17.88 10.97
N PHE A 247 -5.39 17.39 10.88
CA PHE A 247 -6.20 17.58 9.68
C PHE A 247 -6.45 19.06 9.38
N GLU A 248 -6.60 19.89 10.42
CA GLU A 248 -6.73 21.33 10.24
C GLU A 248 -5.42 21.98 9.78
N GLN A 249 -4.29 21.55 10.36
CA GLN A 249 -2.97 22.01 9.93
C GLN A 249 -2.67 21.61 8.48
N TRP A 250 -3.05 20.40 8.07
CA TRP A 250 -2.88 19.93 6.69
C TRP A 250 -3.77 20.69 5.73
N ARG A 251 -5.03 20.95 6.06
CA ARG A 251 -5.92 21.78 5.22
C ARG A 251 -5.40 23.20 5.04
N SER A 252 -4.76 23.76 6.06
CA SER A 252 -4.12 25.07 5.98
C SER A 252 -2.85 25.03 5.11
N ARG A 253 -1.96 24.05 5.35
CA ARG A 253 -0.70 23.89 4.61
C ARG A 253 -0.90 23.52 3.14
N TYR A 254 -1.91 22.70 2.86
CA TYR A 254 -2.23 22.13 1.55
C TYR A 254 -3.61 22.61 1.09
N ALA A 255 -3.82 23.93 1.10
CA ALA A 255 -5.10 24.54 0.76
C ALA A 255 -5.74 24.05 -0.56
N PRO A 256 -4.99 23.76 -1.64
CA PRO A 256 -5.56 23.19 -2.86
C PRO A 256 -6.20 21.81 -2.69
N LEU A 257 -5.81 21.06 -1.65
CA LEU A 257 -6.30 19.71 -1.33
C LEU A 257 -7.32 19.72 -0.17
N LYS A 258 -7.88 20.87 0.19
CA LYS A 258 -8.76 21.00 1.35
C LYS A 258 -9.95 20.04 1.30
N ILE A 259 -10.54 19.86 0.12
CA ILE A 259 -11.69 18.97 -0.08
C ILE A 259 -11.27 17.51 0.15
N GLU A 260 -10.19 17.07 -0.48
CA GLU A 260 -9.64 15.73 -0.37
C GLU A 260 -9.26 15.42 1.09
N LEU A 261 -8.62 16.37 1.78
CA LEU A 261 -8.24 16.22 3.18
C LEU A 261 -9.44 16.12 4.13
N THR A 262 -10.53 16.86 3.86
CA THR A 262 -11.80 16.69 4.59
C THR A 262 -12.43 15.33 4.32
N GLN A 263 -12.43 14.86 3.07
CA GLN A 263 -12.93 13.52 2.74
C GLN A 263 -12.15 12.43 3.45
N ILE A 264 -10.84 12.58 3.50
CA ILE A 264 -9.91 11.66 4.14
C ILE A 264 -10.15 11.60 5.65
N GLU A 265 -10.28 12.75 6.31
CA GLU A 265 -10.61 12.82 7.74
C GLU A 265 -11.92 12.08 8.04
N LEU A 266 -12.99 12.44 7.33
CA LEU A 266 -14.32 11.88 7.53
C LEU A 266 -14.36 10.39 7.21
N PHE A 267 -13.69 9.95 6.13
CA PHE A 267 -13.56 8.53 5.81
C PHE A 267 -12.81 7.77 6.91
N GLN A 268 -11.72 8.32 7.45
CA GLN A 268 -10.97 7.66 8.52
C GLN A 268 -11.85 7.44 9.75
N GLN A 269 -12.56 8.48 10.17
CA GLN A 269 -13.48 8.44 11.30
C GLN A 269 -14.61 7.43 11.05
N LEU A 270 -15.25 7.50 9.88
CA LEU A 270 -16.34 6.60 9.49
C LEU A 270 -15.89 5.14 9.45
N ALA A 271 -14.78 4.86 8.76
CA ALA A 271 -14.23 3.52 8.63
C ALA A 271 -13.83 2.93 9.99
N ALA A 272 -13.30 3.76 10.89
CA ALA A 272 -12.91 3.34 12.23
C ALA A 272 -14.13 3.04 13.12
N LEU A 273 -15.18 3.86 13.06
CA LEU A 273 -16.44 3.62 13.77
C LEU A 273 -17.13 2.33 13.29
N VAL A 274 -17.21 2.12 11.97
CA VAL A 274 -17.75 0.86 11.40
C VAL A 274 -16.94 -0.34 11.89
N GLN A 275 -15.61 -0.25 11.84
CA GLN A 275 -14.72 -1.33 12.29
C GLN A 275 -14.91 -1.63 13.78
N HIS A 276 -15.02 -0.58 14.62
CA HIS A 276 -15.22 -0.72 16.06
C HIS A 276 -16.54 -1.42 16.39
N ILE A 277 -17.65 -1.02 15.75
CA ILE A 277 -18.97 -1.65 15.95
C ILE A 277 -18.94 -3.11 15.48
N PHE A 278 -18.33 -3.39 14.33
CA PHE A 278 -18.15 -4.76 13.84
C PHE A 278 -17.36 -5.63 14.83
N GLU A 279 -16.27 -5.11 15.39
CA GLU A 279 -15.48 -5.81 16.41
C GLU A 279 -16.27 -6.07 17.69
N ARG A 280 -17.14 -5.13 18.10
CA ARG A 280 -18.05 -5.34 19.25
C ARG A 280 -18.96 -6.53 19.00
N GLU A 281 -19.64 -6.55 17.86
CA GLU A 281 -20.58 -7.63 17.51
C GLU A 281 -19.87 -8.99 17.38
N TYR A 282 -18.65 -8.98 16.83
CA TYR A 282 -17.81 -10.16 16.79
C TYR A 282 -17.54 -10.71 18.19
N LEU A 283 -17.12 -9.85 19.12
CA LEU A 283 -16.81 -10.25 20.49
C LEU A 283 -18.07 -10.65 21.27
N ALA A 284 -19.21 -10.01 21.01
CA ALA A 284 -20.49 -10.37 21.62
C ALA A 284 -20.89 -11.80 21.24
N CYS A 285 -20.66 -12.19 19.99
CA CYS A 285 -20.85 -13.56 19.52
C CYS A 285 -19.80 -14.53 20.10
N ALA A 286 -18.54 -14.08 20.26
CA ALA A 286 -17.44 -14.90 20.79
C ALA A 286 -17.62 -15.29 22.25
N GLU A 287 -18.09 -14.33 23.05
CA GLU A 287 -18.29 -14.46 24.49
C GLU A 287 -19.72 -14.85 24.85
N LYS A 288 -20.51 -15.35 23.89
CA LYS A 288 -21.88 -15.81 24.10
C LYS A 288 -21.91 -16.89 25.18
N GLY A 289 -22.26 -16.50 26.42
CA GLY A 289 -22.27 -17.35 27.62
C GLY A 289 -21.23 -17.00 28.69
N ASN A 290 -20.22 -16.17 28.38
CA ASN A 290 -19.14 -15.75 29.28
C ASN A 290 -19.24 -14.25 29.59
N ARG A 291 -20.23 -13.89 30.41
CA ARG A 291 -20.56 -12.50 30.85
C ARG A 291 -21.00 -11.57 29.71
N SER A 292 -21.80 -10.57 30.05
CA SER A 292 -22.13 -9.47 29.13
C SER A 292 -20.87 -8.67 28.83
N LEU A 293 -20.68 -8.28 27.57
CA LEU A 293 -19.72 -7.22 27.27
C LEU A 293 -20.07 -6.00 28.13
N PRO A 294 -19.09 -5.39 28.80
CA PRO A 294 -19.38 -4.19 29.56
C PRO A 294 -19.76 -3.06 28.58
N PHE A 295 -20.67 -2.18 29.01
CA PHE A 295 -20.91 -0.84 28.44
C PHE A 295 -22.02 -0.66 27.37
N ALA A 296 -23.29 -0.94 27.73
CA ALA A 296 -24.46 -0.70 26.87
C ALA A 296 -24.75 0.80 26.59
N GLU A 297 -24.40 1.73 27.48
CA GLU A 297 -24.72 3.16 27.32
C GLU A 297 -23.87 3.84 26.22
N LEU A 298 -22.65 3.33 25.97
CA LEU A 298 -21.75 3.84 24.92
C LEU A 298 -22.28 3.57 23.50
N GLU A 299 -23.12 2.55 23.32
CA GLU A 299 -23.59 2.07 22.02
C GLU A 299 -24.48 3.07 21.30
N ALA A 300 -25.42 3.68 22.02
CA ALA A 300 -26.34 4.65 21.45
C ALA A 300 -25.60 5.87 20.91
N ASP A 301 -24.63 6.37 21.67
CA ASP A 301 -23.79 7.47 21.23
C ASP A 301 -22.91 7.10 20.03
N LEU A 302 -22.30 5.90 20.01
CA LEU A 302 -21.47 5.45 18.88
C LEU A 302 -22.28 5.33 17.59
N ALA A 303 -23.54 4.90 17.69
CA ALA A 303 -24.46 4.85 16.56
C ALA A 303 -24.79 6.26 16.05
N ALA A 304 -25.03 7.21 16.96
CA ALA A 304 -25.26 8.61 16.63
C ALA A 304 -24.04 9.25 15.94
N ASP A 305 -22.84 9.07 16.53
CA ASP A 305 -21.55 9.54 15.98
C ASP A 305 -21.30 8.97 14.58
N LEU A 306 -21.59 7.67 14.37
CA LEU A 306 -21.47 7.02 13.06
C LEU A 306 -22.43 7.64 12.04
N CYS A 307 -23.71 7.77 12.39
CA CYS A 307 -24.73 8.30 11.48
C CYS A 307 -24.42 9.76 11.09
N GLU A 308 -23.97 10.58 12.05
CA GLU A 308 -23.56 11.96 11.80
C GLU A 308 -22.33 12.02 10.88
N THR A 309 -21.30 11.22 11.17
CA THR A 309 -20.09 11.14 10.34
C THR A 309 -20.40 10.65 8.92
N ALA A 310 -21.28 9.65 8.78
CA ALA A 310 -21.72 9.14 7.48
C ALA A 310 -22.48 10.21 6.67
N ARG A 311 -23.33 10.98 7.33
CA ARG A 311 -24.05 12.10 6.70
C ARG A 311 -23.09 13.20 6.23
N ALA A 312 -22.14 13.58 7.07
CA ALA A 312 -21.12 14.56 6.70
C ALA A 312 -20.26 14.05 5.53
N TYR A 313 -19.84 12.79 5.55
CA TYR A 313 -19.01 12.18 4.50
C TYR A 313 -19.75 12.10 3.15
N THR A 314 -21.00 11.66 3.14
CA THR A 314 -21.82 11.51 1.91
C THR A 314 -22.19 12.86 1.28
N GLN A 315 -22.11 13.96 2.02
CA GLN A 315 -22.26 15.32 1.50
C GLN A 315 -21.00 15.85 0.81
N THR A 316 -19.85 15.16 0.91
CA THR A 316 -18.62 15.61 0.25
C THR A 316 -18.66 15.33 -1.27
N PRO A 317 -18.08 16.21 -2.12
CA PRO A 317 -18.11 16.02 -3.58
C PRO A 317 -17.38 14.75 -4.02
N HIS A 318 -18.03 13.91 -4.83
CA HIS A 318 -17.44 12.65 -5.32
C HIS A 318 -16.92 11.75 -4.18
N PHE A 319 -17.71 11.62 -3.09
CA PHE A 319 -17.40 10.68 -2.02
C PHE A 319 -17.28 9.25 -2.56
N ILE A 320 -16.44 8.44 -1.92
CA ILE A 320 -16.23 7.04 -2.31
C ILE A 320 -16.89 6.11 -1.29
N ASP A 321 -17.80 5.27 -1.76
CA ASP A 321 -18.55 4.34 -0.91
C ASP A 321 -17.97 2.91 -0.93
N SER A 322 -18.13 2.17 0.16
CA SER A 322 -17.94 0.72 0.21
C SER A 322 -19.24 0.02 -0.20
N LYS A 323 -19.49 -0.07 -1.51
CA LYS A 323 -20.68 -0.75 -2.09
C LYS A 323 -22.04 -0.31 -1.49
N GLY A 324 -22.16 0.94 -1.05
CA GLY A 324 -23.40 1.51 -0.51
C GLY A 324 -23.53 1.46 1.01
N LEU A 325 -22.55 0.89 1.73
CA LEU A 325 -22.55 0.84 3.19
C LEU A 325 -22.65 2.26 3.78
N PHE A 326 -21.80 3.19 3.35
CA PHE A 326 -21.73 4.52 3.97
C PHE A 326 -22.99 5.33 3.70
N LEU A 327 -23.51 5.26 2.47
CA LEU A 327 -24.79 5.86 2.14
C LEU A 327 -25.93 5.26 2.99
N SER A 328 -25.94 3.95 3.22
CA SER A 328 -26.96 3.28 4.04
C SER A 328 -26.94 3.72 5.51
N LEU A 329 -25.79 4.19 6.00
CA LEU A 329 -25.56 4.64 7.37
C LEU A 329 -25.85 6.13 7.59
N ALA A 330 -26.07 6.93 6.53
CA ALA A 330 -26.30 8.38 6.65
C ALA A 330 -27.68 8.78 7.20
N GLY A 331 -28.54 7.79 7.49
CA GLY A 331 -29.86 7.98 8.09
C GLY A 331 -29.82 8.30 9.58
N LYS A 332 -30.94 8.07 10.29
CA LYS A 332 -31.03 8.13 11.75
C LYS A 332 -31.47 6.74 12.21
N TYR A 333 -30.61 6.09 12.96
CA TYR A 333 -30.77 4.70 13.36
C TYR A 333 -30.35 4.53 14.81
N ASP A 334 -30.92 3.54 15.48
CA ASP A 334 -30.38 3.07 16.75
C ASP A 334 -29.13 2.18 16.53
N TYR A 335 -28.53 1.75 17.64
CA TYR A 335 -27.34 0.91 17.58
C TYR A 335 -27.58 -0.43 16.90
N GLN A 336 -28.72 -1.08 17.15
CA GLN A 336 -29.02 -2.41 16.61
C GLN A 336 -29.22 -2.34 15.10
N GLU A 337 -29.92 -1.31 14.60
CA GLU A 337 -30.07 -1.04 13.18
C GLU A 337 -28.73 -0.78 12.49
N VAL A 338 -27.85 0.01 13.12
CA VAL A 338 -26.49 0.27 12.62
C VAL A 338 -25.67 -1.02 12.57
N ALA A 339 -25.65 -1.78 13.66
CA ALA A 339 -24.90 -3.02 13.77
C ALA A 339 -25.36 -4.02 12.71
N GLN A 340 -26.68 -4.17 12.53
CA GLN A 340 -27.25 -5.06 11.52
C GLN A 340 -26.84 -4.65 10.10
N LYS A 341 -26.89 -3.36 9.74
CA LYS A 341 -26.43 -2.88 8.42
C LYS A 341 -24.95 -3.22 8.17
N ILE A 342 -24.11 -3.10 9.19
CA ILE A 342 -22.68 -3.43 9.10
C ILE A 342 -22.49 -4.94 8.90
N ILE A 343 -23.21 -5.77 9.64
CA ILE A 343 -23.16 -7.24 9.53
C ILE A 343 -23.69 -7.69 8.16
N ASP A 344 -24.83 -7.17 7.70
CA ASP A 344 -25.42 -7.49 6.40
C ASP A 344 -24.45 -7.17 5.25
N HIS A 345 -23.82 -5.99 5.32
CA HIS A 345 -22.78 -5.61 4.38
C HIS A 345 -21.58 -6.55 4.43
N HIS A 346 -21.09 -6.90 5.63
CA HIS A 346 -20.01 -7.86 5.81
C HIS A 346 -20.33 -9.22 5.15
N VAL A 347 -21.51 -9.78 5.44
CA VAL A 347 -21.96 -11.06 4.88
C VAL A 347 -22.04 -10.99 3.35
N SER A 348 -22.70 -9.97 2.81
CA SER A 348 -22.81 -9.73 1.36
C SER A 348 -21.42 -9.60 0.71
N HIS A 349 -20.53 -8.84 1.35
CA HIS A 349 -19.18 -8.62 0.86
C HIS A 349 -18.36 -9.91 0.81
N GLN A 350 -18.38 -10.74 1.86
CA GLN A 350 -17.65 -12.02 1.89
C GLN A 350 -18.22 -13.02 0.90
N LYS A 351 -19.55 -13.15 0.84
CA LYS A 351 -20.24 -14.02 -0.13
C LYS A 351 -19.92 -13.62 -1.58
N SER A 352 -19.85 -12.32 -1.87
CA SER A 352 -19.46 -11.84 -3.21
C SER A 352 -18.04 -12.23 -3.63
N LYS A 353 -17.16 -12.58 -2.68
CA LYS A 353 -15.81 -13.09 -2.93
C LYS A 353 -15.72 -14.62 -2.89
N GLY A 354 -16.85 -15.32 -2.68
CA GLY A 354 -16.86 -16.76 -2.42
C GLY A 354 -16.15 -17.15 -1.12
N SER A 355 -16.12 -16.25 -0.12
CA SER A 355 -15.49 -16.46 1.19
C SER A 355 -16.57 -16.62 2.27
N VAL A 356 -16.24 -17.36 3.34
CA VAL A 356 -17.13 -17.52 4.50
C VAL A 356 -17.13 -16.22 5.31
N PRO A 357 -18.30 -15.66 5.68
CA PRO A 357 -18.39 -14.55 6.62
C PRO A 357 -17.73 -14.88 7.97
N PHE A 358 -17.39 -13.88 8.75
CA PHE A 358 -16.81 -14.04 10.09
C PHE A 358 -17.92 -14.21 11.11
N ILE A 359 -18.98 -13.41 10.96
CA ILE A 359 -20.22 -13.48 11.73
C ILE A 359 -21.36 -13.60 10.71
N GLU A 360 -22.30 -14.49 10.99
CA GLU A 360 -23.55 -14.62 10.26
C GLU A 360 -24.60 -15.23 11.19
N ASP A 361 -25.84 -14.76 11.13
CA ASP A 361 -26.96 -15.25 11.95
C ASP A 361 -26.69 -15.22 13.47
N GLY A 362 -25.91 -14.24 13.95
CA GLY A 362 -25.55 -14.13 15.38
C GLY A 362 -24.61 -15.22 15.87
N GLU A 363 -23.88 -15.86 14.96
CA GLU A 363 -22.88 -16.89 15.25
C GLU A 363 -21.53 -16.55 14.60
N ILE A 364 -20.44 -16.93 15.28
CA ILE A 364 -19.10 -16.88 14.69
C ILE A 364 -18.94 -18.05 13.73
N ARG A 365 -18.69 -17.71 12.46
CA ARG A 365 -18.39 -18.65 11.38
C ARG A 365 -16.89 -18.84 11.18
N VAL A 366 -16.08 -17.82 11.45
CA VAL A 366 -14.61 -17.87 11.37
C VAL A 366 -14.02 -17.31 12.66
N ARG A 367 -13.27 -18.14 13.40
CA ARG A 367 -12.54 -17.68 14.58
C ARG A 367 -11.26 -16.96 14.17
N ASP A 368 -11.24 -15.65 14.39
CA ASP A 368 -10.07 -14.79 14.34
C ASP A 368 -9.59 -14.39 15.75
N ARG A 369 -8.34 -13.93 15.87
CA ARG A 369 -7.70 -13.53 17.13
C ARG A 369 -8.09 -12.10 17.53
N PHE A 370 -9.36 -11.85 17.83
CA PHE A 370 -9.77 -10.62 18.53
C PHE A 370 -9.75 -10.86 20.04
N ALA A 371 -8.95 -10.10 20.79
CA ALA A 371 -8.78 -10.29 22.23
C ALA A 371 -9.71 -9.39 23.04
N VAL A 372 -10.52 -9.97 23.94
CA VAL A 372 -11.47 -9.26 24.81
C VAL A 372 -10.80 -8.22 25.72
N GLY A 373 -9.62 -8.55 26.25
CA GLY A 373 -8.89 -7.67 27.18
C GLY A 373 -8.52 -6.30 26.58
N SER A 374 -8.05 -6.29 25.33
CA SER A 374 -7.72 -5.04 24.64
C SER A 374 -8.97 -4.25 24.23
N TYR A 375 -10.10 -4.91 24.01
CA TYR A 375 -11.38 -4.25 23.75
C TYR A 375 -11.91 -3.50 25.00
N GLY A 376 -11.84 -4.12 26.18
CA GLY A 376 -12.29 -3.49 27.43
C GLY A 376 -11.51 -2.22 27.81
N GLU A 377 -10.19 -2.21 27.57
CA GLU A 377 -9.36 -1.00 27.75
C GLU A 377 -9.76 0.12 26.78
N ARG A 378 -10.06 -0.22 25.52
CA ARG A 378 -10.56 0.75 24.54
C ARG A 378 -11.88 1.36 24.99
N CYS A 379 -12.85 0.56 25.44
CA CYS A 379 -14.15 1.08 25.89
C CYS A 379 -14.01 2.02 27.08
N LYS A 380 -13.21 1.69 28.10
CA LYS A 380 -12.96 2.59 29.24
C LYS A 380 -12.40 3.94 28.80
N ALA A 381 -11.50 3.93 27.82
CA ALA A 381 -10.93 5.16 27.27
C ALA A 381 -11.97 5.99 26.49
N LEU A 382 -12.93 5.33 25.82
CA LEU A 382 -14.04 5.99 25.10
C LEU A 382 -15.07 6.61 26.04
N GLU A 383 -15.37 5.94 27.16
CA GLU A 383 -16.24 6.51 28.22
C GLU A 383 -15.60 7.72 28.89
N SER A 384 -14.29 7.68 29.06
CA SER A 384 -13.52 8.78 29.65
C SER A 384 -13.29 9.95 28.67
N ALA A 385 -13.75 9.84 27.42
CA ALA A 385 -13.57 10.87 26.42
C ALA A 385 -14.45 12.10 26.73
N ALA A 386 -13.84 13.28 26.76
CA ALA A 386 -14.50 14.52 27.18
C ALA A 386 -15.62 15.02 26.24
N SER A 387 -15.75 14.47 25.04
CA SER A 387 -16.76 14.87 24.05
C SER A 387 -16.95 13.81 22.95
N PRO A 388 -18.07 13.85 22.19
CA PRO A 388 -18.26 13.01 21.00
C PRO A 388 -17.10 13.14 20.00
N LYS A 389 -16.65 14.37 19.73
CA LYS A 389 -15.49 14.62 18.85
C LYS A 389 -14.21 13.94 19.36
N ALA A 390 -13.94 14.00 20.67
CA ALA A 390 -12.78 13.34 21.27
C ALA A 390 -12.87 11.81 21.17
N ARG A 391 -14.08 11.26 21.28
CA ARG A 391 -14.35 9.83 21.14
C ARG A 391 -14.11 9.35 19.71
N VAL A 392 -14.66 10.04 18.72
CA VAL A 392 -14.43 9.74 17.30
C VAL A 392 -12.94 9.83 16.94
N ALA A 393 -12.24 10.85 17.45
CA ALA A 393 -10.78 10.97 17.28
C ALA A 393 -10.02 9.80 17.91
N LEU A 394 -10.42 9.35 19.10
CA LEU A 394 -9.81 8.21 19.77
C LEU A 394 -10.01 6.90 18.99
N ILE A 395 -11.22 6.66 18.47
CA ILE A 395 -11.51 5.47 17.62
C ILE A 395 -10.70 5.53 16.32
N ALA A 396 -10.67 6.68 15.65
CA ALA A 396 -9.88 6.88 14.44
C ALA A 396 -8.37 6.68 14.68
N PHE A 397 -7.87 6.99 15.87
CA PHE A 397 -6.48 6.75 16.29
C PHE A 397 -6.19 5.27 16.57
N GLN A 398 -7.17 4.53 17.11
CA GLN A 398 -7.06 3.09 17.37
C GLN A 398 -7.10 2.26 16.06
N HIS A 399 -7.75 2.79 15.02
CA HIS A 399 -7.80 2.19 13.68
C HIS A 399 -7.13 3.11 12.63
N PRO A 400 -5.83 3.39 12.77
CA PRO A 400 -5.15 4.38 11.94
C PRO A 400 -5.04 3.91 10.49
N ARG A 401 -5.13 4.85 9.56
CA ARG A 401 -4.89 4.62 8.13
C ARG A 401 -3.72 5.46 7.65
N ASP A 402 -2.84 4.86 6.85
CA ASP A 402 -1.68 5.55 6.29
C ASP A 402 -2.08 6.32 5.03
N TRP A 403 -2.31 7.62 5.17
CA TRP A 403 -2.64 8.49 4.03
C TRP A 403 -1.45 8.80 3.12
N HIS A 404 -0.30 8.17 3.39
CA HIS A 404 0.90 8.19 2.58
C HIS A 404 1.48 9.59 2.36
N PHE A 405 1.32 10.51 3.32
CA PHE A 405 2.13 11.73 3.31
C PHE A 405 3.63 11.43 3.38
N LYS A 406 3.99 10.37 4.11
CA LYS A 406 5.35 9.81 4.13
C LYS A 406 5.85 9.48 2.73
N ARG A 407 4.97 9.04 1.83
CA ARG A 407 5.32 8.72 0.45
C ARG A 407 5.84 9.94 -0.31
N ALA A 408 5.12 11.07 -0.23
CA ALA A 408 5.58 12.32 -0.83
C ALA A 408 6.95 12.72 -0.26
N ALA A 409 7.15 12.54 1.05
CA ALA A 409 8.44 12.80 1.70
C ALA A 409 9.55 11.84 1.25
N ASP A 410 9.27 10.54 1.13
CA ASP A 410 10.20 9.54 0.63
C ASP A 410 10.62 9.85 -0.80
N TYR A 411 9.69 10.29 -1.65
CA TYR A 411 9.96 10.64 -3.04
C TYR A 411 10.76 11.91 -3.15
N HIS A 412 10.43 12.89 -2.30
CA HIS A 412 11.19 14.11 -2.20
C HIS A 412 12.63 13.83 -1.79
N ARG A 413 12.85 12.98 -0.78
CA ARG A 413 14.20 12.55 -0.42
C ARG A 413 14.90 11.80 -1.56
N TYR A 414 14.21 10.92 -2.26
CA TYR A 414 14.78 10.14 -3.37
C TYR A 414 15.20 11.05 -4.54
N ALA A 415 14.34 11.96 -4.97
CA ALA A 415 14.59 12.86 -6.10
C ALA A 415 15.42 14.10 -5.75
N GLN A 416 15.63 14.40 -4.46
CA GLN A 416 16.58 15.42 -4.00
C GLN A 416 17.91 14.86 -3.52
N PHE A 417 18.13 13.55 -3.66
CA PHE A 417 19.44 12.96 -3.38
C PHE A 417 20.49 13.63 -4.27
N ALA A 418 21.47 14.28 -3.64
CA ALA A 418 22.44 15.17 -4.27
C ALA A 418 23.81 14.50 -4.42
#